data_AF-A0A357TIN7-F1
#
_entry.id   AF-A0A357TIN7-F1
#
_cell.length_a   1.000
_cell.length_b   1.000
_cell.length_c   1.000
_cell.angle_alpha   90.00
_cell.angle_beta   90.00
_cell.angle_gamma   90.00
#
_symmetry.space_group_name_H-M   'P 1'
#
loop_
_entity.id
_entity.type
_entity.pdbx_description
1 polymer ?
#
loop_
_entity_poly.entity_id
_entity_poly.type
_entity_poly.pdbx_seq_one_letter_code
_entity_poly.pdbx_strand_id
1 'polypeptide(L)'
;MTVDWKPVHAFPSNEAAEAQTKLEAAEFRQAFYRVAVHEMEIHPDMVWVPPGEFQLGSSDEESERYADEGPQQLTIIPVGFWVHKYEVTQAEYIDLMGNNPSFCYNADSS
;
A
#
# COMPACT_ATOMS: atom_id res chain seq x y z
N MET A 1 29.30 -4.48 19.42
CA MET A 1 28.93 -3.55 18.33
C MET A 1 27.73 -4.14 17.64
N THR A 2 26.60 -3.44 17.65
CA THR A 2 25.37 -3.90 17.01
C THR A 2 25.21 -3.07 15.75
N VAL A 3 25.21 -3.70 14.58
CA VAL A 3 24.95 -3.02 13.31
C VAL A 3 23.44 -2.85 13.19
N ASP A 4 22.97 -1.61 13.13
CA ASP A 4 21.57 -1.29 12.90
C ASP A 4 21.25 -1.44 11.41
N TRP A 5 20.57 -2.51 11.04
CA TRP A 5 20.17 -2.78 9.66
C TRP A 5 18.82 -2.13 9.38
N LYS A 6 18.76 -1.24 8.39
CA LYS A 6 17.50 -0.69 7.87
C LYS A 6 17.12 -1.36 6.56
N PRO A 7 16.02 -2.12 6.48
CA PRO A 7 15.59 -2.71 5.23
C PRO A 7 15.14 -1.61 4.27
N VAL A 8 15.57 -1.72 3.01
CA VAL A 8 15.09 -0.89 1.91
C VAL A 8 14.40 -1.82 0.92
N HIS A 9 13.12 -1.56 0.64
CA HIS A 9 12.30 -2.40 -0.24
C HIS A 9 12.25 -1.79 -1.65
N ALA A 10 12.32 -2.66 -2.64
CA ALA A 10 12.12 -2.34 -4.05
C ALA A 10 11.19 -3.40 -4.63
N PHE A 11 10.11 -2.97 -5.28
CA PHE A 11 9.12 -3.86 -5.88
C PHE A 11 9.18 -3.71 -7.41
N PRO A 12 10.18 -4.32 -8.08
CA PRO A 12 10.18 -4.34 -9.53
C PRO A 12 8.95 -5.13 -9.99
N SER A 13 8.16 -4.55 -10.88
CA SER A 13 7.05 -5.22 -11.55
C SER A 13 7.27 -5.20 -13.05
N ASN A 14 6.54 -6.02 -13.79
CA ASN A 14 6.47 -5.93 -15.24
C ASN A 14 5.95 -4.56 -15.74
N GLU A 15 5.23 -3.81 -14.89
CA GLU A 15 4.79 -2.44 -15.17
C GLU A 15 5.83 -1.38 -14.75
N ALA A 16 6.68 -1.70 -13.78
CA ALA A 16 7.84 -0.92 -13.34
C ALA A 16 9.12 -1.77 -13.53
N ALA A 17 9.59 -1.87 -14.78
CA ALA A 17 10.67 -2.76 -15.21
C ALA A 17 11.97 -2.62 -14.40
N GLU A 18 12.17 -1.48 -13.73
CA GLU A 18 13.29 -1.21 -12.85
C GLU A 18 12.80 -0.46 -11.60
N ALA A 19 13.22 -0.93 -10.42
CA ALA A 19 13.08 -0.20 -9.17
C ALA A 19 14.46 0.26 -8.70
N GLN A 20 14.71 1.57 -8.74
CA GLN A 20 15.95 2.15 -8.26
C GLN A 20 15.81 2.47 -6.77
N THR A 21 16.65 1.86 -5.95
CA THR A 21 16.77 2.19 -4.52
C THR A 21 18.05 2.97 -4.30
N LYS A 22 17.93 4.16 -3.70
CA LYS A 22 19.09 4.99 -3.35
C LYS A 22 19.71 4.45 -2.07
N LEU A 23 20.82 3.75 -2.20
CA LEU A 23 21.62 3.28 -1.06
C LEU A 23 22.62 4.37 -0.70
N GLU A 24 22.32 5.15 0.34
CA GLU A 24 23.28 6.11 0.89
C GLU A 24 24.25 5.38 1.82
N ALA A 25 25.56 5.46 1.52
CA ALA A 25 26.57 5.03 2.46
C ALA A 25 26.63 6.07 3.59
N ALA A 26 25.95 5.80 4.71
CA ALA A 26 26.03 6.65 5.89
C ALA A 26 27.50 6.70 6.37
N GLU A 27 28.13 7.86 6.21
CA GLU A 27 29.43 8.28 6.79
C GLU A 27 30.69 7.45 6.48
N PHE A 28 30.57 6.24 5.95
CA PHE A 28 31.69 5.35 5.67
C PHE A 28 31.99 5.26 4.17
N ARG A 29 33.27 5.16 3.81
CA ARG A 29 33.73 5.03 2.41
C ARG A 29 33.24 3.75 1.72
N GLN A 30 32.72 2.78 2.47
CA GLN A 30 32.23 1.49 2.00
C GLN A 30 31.01 1.06 2.83
N ALA A 31 30.03 0.43 2.18
CA ALA A 31 28.86 -0.16 2.81
C ALA A 31 28.68 -1.60 2.31
N PHE A 32 28.17 -2.49 3.17
CA PHE A 32 27.81 -3.86 2.81
C PHE A 32 26.29 -3.98 2.75
N TYR A 33 25.79 -4.68 1.75
CA TYR A 33 24.35 -4.93 1.56
C TYR A 33 24.08 -6.44 1.48
N ARG A 34 22.91 -6.84 1.96
CA ARG A 34 22.35 -8.17 1.73
C ARG A 34 21.12 -8.01 0.85
N VAL A 35 21.14 -8.62 -0.33
CA VAL A 35 19.96 -8.70 -1.19
C VAL A 35 19.18 -9.96 -0.81
N ALA A 36 17.89 -9.80 -0.52
CA ALA A 36 16.96 -10.90 -0.34
C ALA A 36 15.82 -10.71 -1.34
N VAL A 37 15.70 -11.65 -2.28
CA VAL A 37 14.62 -11.66 -3.25
C VAL A 37 13.52 -12.55 -2.69
N HIS A 38 12.31 -12.00 -2.59
CA HIS A 38 11.12 -12.74 -2.21
C HIS A 38 10.16 -12.70 -3.39
N GLU A 39 9.88 -13.86 -3.96
CA GLU A 39 8.80 -13.98 -4.93
C GLU A 39 7.48 -13.79 -4.19
N MET A 40 6.65 -12.88 -4.70
CA MET A 40 5.30 -12.68 -4.18
C MET A 40 4.32 -13.12 -5.25
N GLU A 41 3.40 -14.01 -4.88
CA GLU A 41 2.22 -14.28 -5.69
C GLU A 41 1.23 -13.14 -5.45
N ILE A 42 1.01 -12.33 -6.48
CA ILE A 42 0.10 -11.19 -6.42
C ILE A 42 -1.23 -11.62 -7.02
N HIS A 43 -2.33 -11.38 -6.30
CA HIS A 43 -3.67 -11.66 -6.80
C HIS A 43 -3.90 -10.90 -8.13
N PRO A 44 -4.48 -11.51 -9.17
CA PRO A 44 -4.61 -10.90 -10.50
C PRO A 44 -5.44 -9.60 -10.52
N ASP A 45 -6.28 -9.38 -9.53
CA ASP A 45 -7.07 -8.14 -9.37
C ASP A 45 -6.37 -7.06 -8.52
N MET A 46 -5.11 -7.26 -8.15
CA MET A 46 -4.29 -6.18 -7.58
C MET A 46 -3.81 -5.25 -8.68
N VAL A 47 -3.79 -3.95 -8.41
CA VAL A 47 -3.28 -2.92 -9.30
C VAL A 47 -2.08 -2.22 -8.67
N TRP A 48 -1.09 -1.89 -9.49
CA TRP A 48 0.08 -1.15 -9.06
C TRP A 48 -0.23 0.35 -9.03
N VAL A 49 0.03 0.99 -7.90
CA VAL A 49 -0.01 2.45 -7.75
C VAL A 49 1.43 2.95 -7.69
N PRO A 50 1.92 3.70 -8.71
CA PRO A 50 3.28 4.21 -8.70
C PRO A 50 3.48 5.26 -7.61
N PRO A 51 4.73 5.49 -7.16
CA PRO A 51 5.03 6.62 -6.30
C PRO A 51 4.65 7.93 -6.99
N GLY A 52 4.21 8.91 -6.20
CA GLY A 52 3.71 10.16 -6.75
C GLY A 52 3.22 11.11 -5.69
N GLU A 53 2.66 12.22 -6.13
CA GLU A 53 2.04 13.23 -5.28
C GLU A 53 0.61 13.48 -5.75
N PHE A 54 -0.28 13.75 -4.80
CA PHE A 54 -1.67 14.05 -5.09
C PHE A 54 -2.27 14.95 -4.00
N GLN A 55 -3.35 15.63 -4.34
CA GLN A 55 -4.11 16.44 -3.42
C GLN A 55 -5.10 15.54 -2.67
N LEU A 56 -4.89 15.37 -1.36
CA LEU A 56 -5.78 14.59 -0.49
C LEU A 56 -6.79 15.52 0.20
N GLY A 57 -8.04 15.09 0.33
CA GLY A 57 -9.14 15.84 0.94
C GLY A 57 -10.01 16.59 -0.08
N SER A 58 -11.14 17.12 0.38
CA SER A 58 -12.13 17.82 -0.45
C SER A 58 -12.01 19.35 -0.36
N SER A 59 -12.41 20.03 -1.44
CA SER A 59 -12.40 21.49 -1.52
C SER A 59 -13.44 22.09 -0.56
N ASP A 60 -13.20 23.30 -0.07
CA ASP A 60 -14.19 24.03 0.74
C ASP A 60 -15.49 24.34 -0.04
N GLU A 61 -15.43 24.33 -1.37
CA GLU A 61 -16.57 24.60 -2.26
C GLU A 61 -17.28 23.31 -2.75
N GLU A 62 -16.81 22.13 -2.35
CA GLU A 62 -17.40 20.86 -2.76
C GLU A 62 -18.72 20.60 -2.03
N SER A 63 -19.79 20.38 -2.80
CA SER A 63 -21.09 19.99 -2.24
C SER A 63 -21.00 18.65 -1.50
N GLU A 64 -21.73 18.52 -0.38
CA GLU A 64 -21.81 17.28 0.44
C GLU A 64 -20.54 16.90 1.23
N ARG A 65 -19.49 17.73 1.20
CA ARG A 65 -18.31 17.56 2.04
C ARG A 65 -18.64 17.50 3.54
N TYR A 66 -18.03 16.55 4.25
CA TYR A 66 -18.00 16.53 5.71
C TYR A 66 -16.88 17.39 6.31
N ALA A 67 -17.07 17.82 7.56
CA ALA A 67 -16.16 18.75 8.25
C ALA A 67 -14.74 18.18 8.49
N ASP A 68 -14.58 16.86 8.44
CA ASP A 68 -13.34 16.13 8.67
C ASP A 68 -12.58 15.76 7.38
N GLU A 69 -13.11 16.10 6.21
CA GLU A 69 -12.45 15.78 4.92
C GLU A 69 -11.40 16.81 4.46
N GLY A 70 -11.12 17.83 5.27
CA GLY A 70 -10.06 18.80 4.96
C GLY A 70 -9.20 19.20 6.16
N PRO A 71 -8.30 20.17 5.99
CA PRO A 71 -8.03 20.90 4.74
C PRO A 71 -7.43 20.00 3.65
N GLN A 72 -7.55 20.41 2.38
CA GLN A 72 -6.84 19.70 1.33
C GLN A 72 -5.32 19.78 1.56
N GLN A 73 -4.64 18.64 1.49
CA GLN A 73 -3.21 18.53 1.72
C GLN A 73 -2.49 17.85 0.54
N LEU A 74 -1.42 18.46 0.03
CA LEU A 74 -0.51 17.81 -0.92
C LEU A 74 0.21 16.66 -0.20
N THR A 75 -0.07 15.43 -0.63
CA THR A 75 0.44 14.20 -0.03
C THR A 75 1.39 13.50 -0.99
N ILE A 76 2.54 13.06 -0.47
CA ILE A 76 3.58 12.38 -1.25
C ILE A 76 3.61 10.91 -0.83
N ILE A 77 3.49 10.02 -1.81
CA ILE A 77 3.70 8.59 -1.66
C ILE A 77 5.11 8.28 -2.19
N PRO A 78 6.11 8.06 -1.31
CA PRO A 78 7.50 7.95 -1.72
C PRO A 78 7.83 6.62 -2.41
N VAL A 79 7.00 5.59 -2.20
CA VAL A 79 7.20 4.24 -2.75
C VAL A 79 5.86 3.74 -3.25
N GLY A 80 5.82 3.22 -4.48
CA GLY A 80 4.62 2.61 -5.03
C GLY A 80 4.20 1.36 -4.26
N PHE A 81 2.93 0.98 -4.38
CA PHE A 81 2.35 -0.14 -3.66
C PHE A 81 1.24 -0.81 -4.49
N TRP A 82 0.89 -2.03 -4.11
CA TRP A 82 -0.24 -2.76 -4.70
C TRP A 82 -1.49 -2.54 -3.86
N VAL A 83 -2.63 -2.33 -4.52
CA VAL A 83 -3.94 -2.26 -3.87
C VAL A 83 -4.93 -3.11 -4.64
N HIS A 84 -5.90 -3.71 -3.92
CA HIS A 84 -6.95 -4.48 -4.58
C HIS A 84 -7.84 -3.55 -5.40
N LYS A 85 -8.16 -3.93 -6.63
CA LYS A 85 -9.02 -3.14 -7.53
C LYS A 85 -10.45 -3.01 -7.01
N TYR A 86 -10.88 -3.96 -6.19
CA TYR A 86 -12.22 -4.03 -5.62
C TYR A 86 -12.16 -4.05 -4.10
N GLU A 87 -13.25 -3.66 -3.44
CA GLU A 87 -13.43 -3.93 -2.02
C GLU A 87 -13.44 -5.45 -1.77
N VAL A 88 -12.92 -5.87 -0.63
CA VAL A 88 -13.00 -7.27 -0.20
C VAL A 88 -14.47 -7.63 0.00
N THR A 89 -14.91 -8.71 -0.63
CA THR A 89 -16.28 -9.17 -0.51
C THR A 89 -16.53 -9.84 0.83
N GLN A 90 -17.79 -9.83 1.27
CA GLN A 90 -18.20 -10.56 2.48
C GLN A 90 -17.93 -12.06 2.35
N ALA A 91 -18.05 -12.65 1.16
CA ALA A 91 -17.75 -14.05 0.92
C ALA A 91 -16.26 -14.35 1.14
N GLU A 92 -15.36 -13.56 0.55
CA GLU A 92 -13.91 -13.70 0.76
C GLU A 92 -13.51 -13.51 2.24
N TYR A 93 -14.15 -12.56 2.91
CA TYR A 93 -13.93 -12.36 4.35
C TYR A 93 -14.36 -13.59 5.15
N ILE A 94 -15.56 -14.14 4.89
CA ILE A 94 -16.09 -15.32 5.58
C ILE A 94 -15.23 -16.55 5.30
N ASP A 95 -14.78 -16.74 4.06
CA ASP A 95 -13.92 -17.87 3.68
C ASP A 95 -12.59 -17.84 4.47
N LEU A 96 -12.05 -16.65 4.73
CA LEU A 96 -10.81 -16.47 5.49
C LEU A 96 -11.01 -16.53 7.01
N MET A 97 -12.02 -15.84 7.52
CA MET A 97 -12.23 -15.58 8.95
C MET A 97 -13.19 -16.58 9.60
N GLY A 98 -13.96 -17.32 8.80
CA GLY A 98 -14.95 -18.31 9.24
C GLY A 98 -16.25 -17.72 9.80
N ASN A 99 -16.42 -16.39 9.77
CA ASN A 99 -17.64 -15.73 10.23
C ASN A 99 -17.90 -14.41 9.49
N ASN A 100 -19.11 -13.90 9.66
CA ASN A 100 -19.52 -12.59 9.15
C ASN A 100 -19.72 -11.62 10.33
N PRO A 101 -18.89 -10.57 10.48
CA PRO A 101 -19.03 -9.58 11.55
C PRO A 101 -20.08 -8.50 11.24
N SER A 102 -20.65 -8.50 10.03
CA SER A 102 -21.62 -7.49 9.61
C SER A 102 -22.95 -7.66 10.33
N PHE A 103 -23.39 -6.59 11.00
CA PHE A 103 -24.70 -6.54 11.66
C PHE A 103 -25.86 -6.43 10.67
N CYS A 104 -25.62 -6.00 9.43
CA CYS A 104 -26.67 -5.65 8.46
C CYS A 104 -26.85 -6.65 7.30
N TYR A 105 -26.16 -7.80 7.32
CA TYR A 105 -26.38 -8.85 6.32
C TYR A 105 -26.19 -10.24 6.93
N ASN A 106 -27.21 -10.74 7.63
CA ASN A 106 -27.34 -12.17 7.85
C ASN A 106 -27.90 -12.77 6.55
N ALA A 107 -27.02 -13.32 5.71
CA ALA A 107 -27.48 -14.32 4.76
C ALA A 107 -27.88 -15.55 5.60
N ASP A 108 -29.17 -15.81 5.59
CA ASP A 108 -29.84 -17.06 5.96
C ASP A 108 -30.07 -17.33 7.46
N SER A 109 -31.20 -16.81 7.97
CA SER A 109 -32.01 -17.61 8.88
C SER A 109 -32.84 -18.59 8.06
N SER A 110 -32.45 -19.87 8.13
CA SER A 110 -33.21 -21.04 7.70
C SER A 110 -34.62 -21.07 8.30
#